data_AF-A0A1Y3XSW4-F1
#
_entry.id   AF-A0A1Y3XSW4-F1
#
_cell.length_a   1.000
_cell.length_b   1.000
_cell.length_c   1.000
_cell.angle_alpha   90.00
_cell.angle_beta   90.00
_cell.angle_gamma   90.00
#
_symmetry.space_group_name_H-M   'P 1'
#
loop_
_entity.id
_entity.type
_entity.pdbx_description
1 polymer ?
#
loop_
_entity_poly.entity_id
_entity_poly.type
_entity_poly.pdbx_seq_one_letter_code
_entity_poly.pdbx_strand_id
1 'polypeptide(L)'
;MFSTKVNSLYTKLTMTEKKIADYLIINGADVGGMTSYDLAERLGIGQATVVRFSKKLGYRMFGEMIDDAKNSVGESTSEIIESDTPSDILEKLEKRTCDIIQSIRQSNDAECFARAAKLIDGARNIVCYGYTTSNLFASYLCELLIEIGKGALCESNAILTKRRVFQLDSERDVVIIVSKSGEKSESVGIAEYAKSRGIPVIAISNAGKSPLVEIADVHIKVLEISDRSVPSASMGTDAGVIYAAEVLAACVFQCNQKVYRRQYGNNIVAAFSERK
;
A
#
# COMPACT_ATOMS: atom_id res chain seq x y z
N MET A 1 -0.76 15.71 -4.83
CA MET A 1 -1.03 14.52 -3.95
C MET A 1 -2.52 14.35 -3.65
N PHE A 2 -3.26 15.46 -3.53
CA PHE A 2 -4.70 15.52 -3.36
C PHE A 2 -5.48 14.66 -4.38
N SER A 3 -5.21 14.82 -5.68
CA SER A 3 -5.89 14.07 -6.74
C SER A 3 -5.73 12.55 -6.58
N THR A 4 -4.54 12.08 -6.18
CA THR A 4 -4.27 10.66 -5.90
C THR A 4 -5.09 10.15 -4.71
N LYS A 5 -5.20 10.93 -3.63
CA LYS A 5 -6.03 10.58 -2.45
C LYS A 5 -7.53 10.57 -2.77
N VAL A 6 -7.98 11.49 -3.63
CA VAL A 6 -9.36 11.53 -4.10
C VAL A 6 -9.67 10.31 -4.96
N ASN A 7 -8.82 9.98 -5.93
CA ASN A 7 -9.03 8.86 -6.85
C ASN A 7 -9.02 7.48 -6.16
N SER A 8 -8.23 7.32 -5.09
CA SER A 8 -8.24 6.07 -4.29
C SER A 8 -9.56 5.84 -3.54
N LEU A 9 -10.36 6.88 -3.30
CA LEU A 9 -11.61 6.82 -2.55
C LEU A 9 -12.84 7.17 -3.39
N TYR A 10 -12.68 7.64 -4.63
CA TYR A 10 -13.73 8.29 -5.42
C TYR A 10 -15.00 7.45 -5.58
N THR A 11 -14.83 6.14 -5.82
CA THR A 11 -15.96 5.20 -5.95
C THR A 11 -16.75 5.00 -4.65
N LYS A 12 -16.10 5.24 -3.49
CA LYS A 12 -16.67 5.14 -2.14
C LYS A 12 -17.16 6.51 -1.59
N LEU A 13 -17.10 7.56 -2.39
CA LEU A 13 -17.61 8.88 -2.03
C LEU A 13 -19.12 8.97 -2.27
N THR A 14 -19.83 9.59 -1.33
CA THR A 14 -21.21 10.02 -1.52
C THR A 14 -21.30 11.10 -2.61
N MET A 15 -22.48 11.35 -3.17
CA MET A 15 -22.69 12.40 -4.17
C MET A 15 -22.23 13.78 -3.68
N THR A 16 -22.43 14.08 -2.40
CA THR A 16 -22.01 15.35 -1.78
C THR A 16 -20.49 15.42 -1.64
N GLU A 17 -19.83 14.32 -1.31
CA GLU A 17 -18.37 14.26 -1.22
C GLU A 17 -17.70 14.31 -2.60
N LYS A 18 -18.30 13.69 -3.62
CA LYS A 18 -17.86 13.83 -5.03
C LYS A 18 -17.90 15.29 -5.47
N LYS A 19 -18.98 16.01 -5.15
CA LYS A 19 -19.03 17.47 -5.42
C LYS A 19 -17.87 18.24 -4.79
N ILE A 20 -17.46 17.92 -3.56
CA ILE A 20 -16.30 18.56 -2.93
C ILE A 20 -15.02 18.19 -3.67
N ALA A 21 -14.81 16.90 -3.94
CA ALA A 21 -13.66 16.40 -4.68
C ALA A 21 -13.52 17.06 -6.06
N ASP A 22 -14.58 17.03 -6.87
CA ASP A 22 -14.61 17.56 -8.23
C ASP A 22 -14.34 19.08 -8.21
N TYR A 23 -14.95 19.80 -7.27
CA TYR A 23 -14.73 21.25 -7.14
C TYR A 23 -13.26 21.58 -6.86
N LEU A 24 -12.64 20.87 -5.91
CA LEU A 24 -11.25 21.10 -5.53
C LEU A 24 -10.27 20.65 -6.63
N ILE A 25 -10.59 19.61 -7.40
CA ILE A 25 -9.80 19.20 -8.57
C ILE A 25 -9.85 20.28 -9.65
N ILE A 26 -11.05 20.77 -9.98
CA ILE A 26 -11.24 21.74 -11.06
C ILE A 26 -10.71 23.13 -10.69
N ASN A 27 -10.92 23.56 -9.44
CA ASN A 27 -10.70 24.95 -9.02
C ASN A 27 -9.50 25.12 -8.09
N GLY A 28 -8.67 24.08 -7.86
CA GLY A 28 -7.67 24.12 -6.80
C GLY A 28 -6.68 25.29 -6.86
N ALA A 29 -6.39 25.89 -8.03
CA ALA A 29 -5.54 27.10 -8.10
C ALA A 29 -6.13 28.27 -7.29
N ASP A 30 -7.46 28.33 -7.21
CA ASP A 30 -8.23 29.42 -6.63
C ASP A 30 -8.74 29.11 -5.21
N VAL A 31 -8.46 27.92 -4.67
CA VAL A 31 -8.94 27.52 -3.33
C VAL A 31 -8.02 27.96 -2.19
N GLY A 32 -6.86 28.55 -2.53
CA GLY A 32 -5.91 29.09 -1.55
C GLY A 32 -6.56 30.12 -0.62
N GLY A 33 -6.49 29.87 0.69
CA GLY A 33 -7.07 30.76 1.70
C GLY A 33 -8.59 30.64 1.90
N MET A 34 -9.27 29.74 1.16
CA MET A 34 -10.68 29.43 1.46
C MET A 34 -10.79 28.76 2.83
N THR A 35 -11.83 29.12 3.60
CA THR A 35 -12.18 28.41 4.83
C THR A 35 -13.15 27.26 4.54
N SER A 36 -13.33 26.38 5.53
CA SER A 36 -14.31 25.28 5.43
C SER A 36 -15.74 25.81 5.30
N TYR A 37 -16.02 27.02 5.79
CA TYR A 37 -17.30 27.69 5.63
C TYR A 37 -17.49 28.19 4.20
N ASP A 38 -16.48 28.86 3.63
CA ASP A 38 -16.56 29.40 2.27
C ASP A 38 -16.78 28.30 1.23
N LEU A 39 -16.09 27.16 1.38
CA LEU A 39 -16.26 26.01 0.50
C LEU A 39 -17.65 25.38 0.65
N ALA A 40 -18.19 25.36 1.87
CA ALA A 40 -19.51 24.81 2.15
C ALA A 40 -20.61 25.68 1.54
N GLU A 41 -20.53 27.01 1.68
CA GLU A 41 -21.43 27.95 1.03
C GLU A 41 -21.39 27.83 -0.50
N ARG A 42 -20.19 27.83 -1.09
CA ARG A 42 -20.01 27.70 -2.55
C ARG A 42 -20.66 26.45 -3.13
N LEU A 43 -20.63 25.35 -2.38
CA LEU A 43 -21.16 24.06 -2.83
C LEU A 43 -22.61 23.82 -2.39
N GLY A 44 -23.20 24.70 -1.58
CA GLY A 44 -24.53 24.53 -1.01
C GLY A 44 -24.63 23.32 -0.09
N ILE A 45 -23.60 23.07 0.72
CA ILE A 45 -23.50 21.91 1.61
C ILE A 45 -23.17 22.35 3.04
N GLY A 46 -23.38 21.46 4.02
CA GLY A 46 -23.04 21.77 5.41
C GLY A 46 -21.53 21.81 5.65
N GLN A 47 -21.05 22.81 6.40
CA GLN A 47 -19.64 22.94 6.81
C GLN A 47 -19.08 21.67 7.47
N ALA A 48 -19.88 21.01 8.32
CA ALA A 48 -19.49 19.76 8.95
C ALA A 48 -19.21 18.62 7.93
N THR A 49 -19.88 18.63 6.76
CA THR A 49 -19.62 17.67 5.69
C THR A 49 -18.26 17.91 5.03
N VAL A 50 -17.90 19.18 4.81
CA VAL A 50 -16.58 19.55 4.29
C VAL A 50 -15.46 19.12 5.24
N VAL A 51 -15.62 19.37 6.53
CA VAL A 51 -14.63 18.96 7.55
C VAL A 51 -14.55 17.44 7.68
N ARG A 52 -15.68 16.72 7.64
CA ARG A 52 -15.67 15.24 7.63
C ARG A 52 -14.99 14.70 6.38
N PHE A 53 -15.21 15.32 5.23
CA PHE A 53 -14.58 14.92 3.97
C PHE A 53 -13.04 15.07 4.04
N SER A 54 -12.52 16.18 4.57
CA SER A 54 -11.07 16.35 4.73
C SER A 54 -10.47 15.28 5.65
N LYS A 55 -11.16 14.93 6.74
CA LYS A 55 -10.76 13.83 7.63
C LYS A 55 -10.83 12.46 6.92
N LYS A 56 -11.85 12.23 6.10
CA LYS A 56 -12.05 10.98 5.34
C LYS A 56 -10.93 10.75 4.32
N LEU A 57 -10.41 11.82 3.70
CA LEU A 57 -9.22 11.77 2.83
C LEU A 57 -7.89 11.60 3.59
N GLY A 58 -7.94 11.54 4.93
CA GLY A 58 -6.76 11.32 5.78
C GLY A 58 -6.00 12.59 6.16
N TYR A 59 -6.55 13.78 5.94
CA TYR A 59 -5.96 15.03 6.44
C TYR A 59 -6.33 15.25 7.90
N ARG A 60 -5.42 15.82 8.69
CA ARG A 60 -5.69 16.17 10.08
C ARG A 60 -6.45 17.50 10.16
N MET A 61 -6.27 18.40 9.22
CA MET A 61 -6.97 19.69 9.20
C MET A 61 -7.52 20.01 7.82
N PHE A 62 -8.58 20.80 7.75
CA PHE A 62 -9.14 21.26 6.48
C PHE A 62 -8.11 22.07 5.66
N GLY A 63 -7.32 22.92 6.33
CA GLY A 63 -6.26 23.70 5.67
C GLY A 63 -5.23 22.82 4.95
N GLU A 64 -4.83 21.70 5.54
CA GLU A 64 -3.90 20.74 4.91
C GLU A 64 -4.46 20.18 3.58
N MET A 65 -5.78 19.93 3.52
CA MET A 65 -6.45 19.49 2.29
C MET A 65 -6.46 20.59 1.22
N ILE A 66 -6.71 21.84 1.63
CA ILE A 66 -6.74 23.00 0.72
C ILE A 66 -5.35 23.29 0.16
N ASP A 67 -4.31 23.23 0.99
CA ASP A 67 -2.92 23.43 0.54
C ASP A 67 -2.50 22.33 -0.44
N ASP A 68 -2.84 21.07 -0.17
CA ASP A 68 -2.56 19.95 -1.09
C ASP A 68 -3.37 20.08 -2.40
N ALA A 69 -4.66 20.45 -2.33
CA ALA A 69 -5.49 20.69 -3.50
C ALA A 69 -4.93 21.82 -4.38
N LYS A 70 -4.51 22.93 -3.77
CA LYS A 70 -3.86 24.05 -4.46
C LYS A 70 -2.57 23.65 -5.15
N ASN A 71 -1.71 22.94 -4.44
CA ASN A 71 -0.43 22.48 -4.99
C ASN A 71 -0.59 21.38 -6.05
N SER A 72 -1.79 20.80 -6.18
CA SER A 72 -2.11 19.81 -7.20
C SER A 72 -2.65 20.42 -8.50
N VAL A 73 -2.78 21.77 -8.60
CA VAL A 73 -3.27 22.44 -9.81
C VAL A 73 -2.14 22.80 -10.76
N GLY A 74 -2.30 22.44 -12.03
CA GLY A 74 -1.24 22.49 -13.03
C GLY A 74 -0.41 21.20 -13.09
N GLU A 75 -0.72 20.20 -12.27
CA GLU A 75 -0.25 18.84 -12.56
C GLU A 75 -1.01 18.35 -13.78
N SER A 76 -0.32 18.24 -14.93
CA SER A 76 -0.78 17.48 -16.09
C SER A 76 -1.48 16.24 -15.57
N THR A 77 -2.76 16.06 -15.93
CA THR A 77 -3.54 14.90 -15.50
C THR A 77 -2.66 13.68 -15.71
N SER A 78 -2.27 12.98 -14.63
CA SER A 78 -1.48 11.75 -14.77
C SER A 78 -2.25 10.67 -15.54
N GLU A 79 -3.54 10.93 -15.79
CA GLU A 79 -4.38 10.19 -16.71
C GLU A 79 -3.81 10.22 -18.12
N ILE A 80 -3.68 9.02 -18.67
CA ILE A 80 -3.32 8.80 -20.06
C ILE A 80 -4.57 9.06 -20.90
N ILE A 81 -4.49 10.00 -21.83
CA ILE A 81 -5.57 10.40 -22.73
C ILE A 81 -5.26 9.98 -24.17
N GLU A 82 -6.29 9.95 -25.03
CA GLU A 82 -6.18 9.47 -26.41
C GLU A 82 -5.13 10.23 -27.25
N SER A 83 -4.93 11.52 -26.97
CA SER A 83 -3.97 12.35 -27.69
C SER A 83 -2.53 12.25 -27.19
N ASP A 84 -2.25 11.47 -26.15
CA ASP A 84 -0.90 11.36 -25.59
C ASP A 84 0.05 10.63 -26.54
N THR A 85 1.22 11.22 -26.74
CA THR A 85 2.34 10.54 -27.40
C THR A 85 3.05 9.61 -26.40
N PRO A 86 3.89 8.66 -26.86
CA PRO A 86 4.73 7.87 -25.96
C PRO A 86 5.60 8.72 -25.02
N SER A 87 6.04 9.91 -25.45
CA SER A 87 6.80 10.83 -24.60
C SER A 87 5.94 11.36 -23.44
N ASP A 88 4.69 11.74 -23.71
CA ASP A 88 3.75 12.22 -22.69
C ASP A 88 3.43 11.09 -21.69
N ILE A 89 3.26 9.85 -22.19
CA ILE A 89 3.01 8.68 -21.34
C ILE A 89 4.19 8.40 -20.40
N LEU A 90 5.42 8.50 -20.89
CA LEU A 90 6.63 8.33 -20.06
C LEU A 90 6.63 9.34 -18.91
N GLU A 91 6.44 10.63 -19.21
CA GLU A 91 6.44 11.70 -18.20
C GLU A 91 5.29 11.53 -17.20
N LYS A 92 4.08 11.21 -17.69
CA LYS A 92 2.90 10.99 -16.84
C LYS A 92 3.07 9.79 -15.91
N LEU A 93 3.59 8.67 -16.41
CA LEU A 93 3.82 7.47 -15.58
C LEU A 93 4.98 7.65 -14.61
N GLU A 94 6.06 8.34 -15.00
CA GLU A 94 7.15 8.69 -14.10
C GLU A 94 6.62 9.54 -12.93
N LYS A 95 5.94 10.65 -13.25
CA LYS A 95 5.36 11.54 -12.24
C LYS A 95 4.42 10.79 -11.30
N ARG A 96 3.46 10.04 -11.85
CA ARG A 96 2.52 9.24 -11.06
C ARG A 96 3.23 8.26 -10.13
N THR A 97 4.25 7.56 -10.64
CA THR A 97 5.01 6.58 -9.86
C THR A 97 5.75 7.26 -8.71
N CYS A 98 6.40 8.38 -8.98
CA CYS A 98 7.06 9.20 -7.97
C CYS A 98 6.08 9.66 -6.88
N ASP A 99 4.90 10.17 -7.27
CA ASP A 99 3.87 10.63 -6.32
C ASP A 99 3.35 9.50 -5.43
N ILE A 100 3.19 8.30 -6.01
CA ILE A 100 2.74 7.11 -5.28
C ILE A 100 3.79 6.69 -4.25
N ILE A 101 5.07 6.60 -4.65
CA ILE A 101 6.17 6.27 -3.73
C ILE A 101 6.26 7.30 -2.61
N GLN A 102 6.19 8.59 -2.93
CA GLN A 102 6.22 9.66 -1.93
C GLN A 102 5.03 9.57 -0.97
N SER A 103 3.82 9.28 -1.47
CA SER A 103 2.62 9.12 -0.66
C SER A 103 2.72 7.93 0.29
N ILE A 104 3.28 6.81 -0.18
CA ILE A 104 3.54 5.63 0.65
C ILE A 104 4.55 5.96 1.75
N ARG A 105 5.66 6.62 1.40
CA ARG A 105 6.67 7.06 2.38
C ARG A 105 6.05 7.95 3.47
N GLN A 106 5.18 8.90 3.09
CA GLN A 106 4.58 9.85 4.02
C GLN A 106 3.43 9.27 4.87
N SER A 107 2.75 8.24 4.36
CA SER A 107 1.58 7.65 5.06
C SER A 107 1.96 6.57 6.07
N ASN A 108 3.19 6.05 6.00
CA ASN A 108 3.74 5.06 6.92
C ASN A 108 4.66 5.73 7.94
N ASP A 109 4.56 5.29 9.19
CA ASP A 109 5.55 5.60 10.22
C ASP A 109 6.72 4.63 10.09
N ALA A 110 7.96 5.09 10.29
CA ALA A 110 9.13 4.23 10.29
C ALA A 110 9.00 3.07 11.30
N GLU A 111 8.29 3.32 12.41
CA GLU A 111 8.04 2.30 13.44
C GLU A 111 7.20 1.11 12.92
N CYS A 112 6.31 1.30 11.93
CA CYS A 112 5.55 0.17 11.39
C CYS A 112 6.47 -0.80 10.63
N PHE A 113 7.43 -0.28 9.86
CA PHE A 113 8.44 -1.10 9.21
C PHE A 113 9.38 -1.76 10.22
N ALA A 114 9.80 -1.05 11.28
CA ALA A 114 10.64 -1.60 12.33
C ALA A 114 9.96 -2.78 13.06
N ARG A 115 8.67 -2.64 13.40
CA ARG A 115 7.87 -3.69 14.03
C ARG A 115 7.69 -4.91 13.13
N ALA A 116 7.34 -4.69 11.85
CA ALA A 116 7.22 -5.76 10.87
C ALA A 116 8.56 -6.49 10.67
N ALA A 117 9.65 -5.73 10.55
CA ALA A 117 10.98 -6.28 10.39
C ALA A 117 11.41 -7.14 11.59
N LYS A 118 11.11 -6.71 12.82
CA LYS A 118 11.40 -7.47 14.04
C LYS A 118 10.61 -8.80 14.10
N LEU A 119 9.33 -8.79 13.71
CA LEU A 119 8.54 -10.03 13.61
C LEU A 119 9.15 -10.99 12.60
N ILE A 120 9.54 -10.48 11.42
CA ILE A 120 10.15 -11.30 10.37
C ILE A 120 11.54 -11.80 10.80
N ASP A 121 12.38 -10.95 11.40
CA ASP A 121 13.72 -11.31 11.89
C ASP A 121 13.67 -12.43 12.92
N GLY A 122 12.74 -12.35 13.88
CA GLY A 122 12.52 -13.40 14.88
C GLY A 122 11.84 -14.66 14.34
N ALA A 123 11.22 -14.60 13.16
CA ALA A 123 10.48 -15.73 12.61
C ALA A 123 11.41 -16.80 12.01
N ARG A 124 11.05 -18.08 12.22
CA ARG A 124 11.63 -19.25 11.59
C ARG A 124 10.98 -19.50 10.23
N ASN A 125 9.65 -19.52 10.18
CA ASN A 125 8.88 -19.69 8.95
C ASN A 125 8.04 -18.44 8.67
N ILE A 126 8.01 -18.04 7.40
CA ILE A 126 7.22 -16.91 6.92
C ILE A 126 6.31 -17.42 5.82
N VAL A 127 5.00 -17.28 5.98
CA VAL A 127 4.03 -17.62 4.93
C VAL A 127 3.51 -16.33 4.30
N CYS A 128 3.86 -16.13 3.02
CA CYS A 128 3.37 -15.04 2.20
C CYS A 128 2.12 -15.47 1.43
N TYR A 129 1.17 -14.55 1.27
CA TYR A 129 -0.01 -14.77 0.44
C TYR A 129 -0.48 -13.47 -0.21
N GLY A 130 -0.89 -13.57 -1.47
CA GLY A 130 -1.70 -12.56 -2.11
C GLY A 130 -2.72 -13.21 -3.04
N TYR A 131 -3.89 -12.60 -3.18
CA TYR A 131 -4.90 -13.10 -4.13
C TYR A 131 -4.62 -12.55 -5.54
N THR A 132 -4.71 -13.40 -6.56
CA THR A 132 -4.52 -13.05 -7.98
C THR A 132 -3.23 -12.23 -8.22
N THR A 133 -3.31 -11.04 -8.82
CA THR A 133 -2.18 -10.13 -9.04
C THR A 133 -1.44 -9.74 -7.77
N SER A 134 -2.10 -9.73 -6.61
CA SER A 134 -1.40 -9.48 -5.34
C SER A 134 -0.44 -10.62 -4.96
N ASN A 135 -0.64 -11.83 -5.50
CA ASN A 135 0.30 -12.94 -5.34
C ASN A 135 1.67 -12.62 -5.96
N LEU A 136 1.73 -11.86 -7.06
CA LEU A 136 3.00 -11.49 -7.70
C LEU A 136 3.89 -10.70 -6.72
N PHE A 137 3.30 -9.76 -5.99
CA PHE A 137 4.03 -8.96 -4.99
C PHE A 137 4.34 -9.75 -3.71
N ALA A 138 3.43 -10.65 -3.29
CA ALA A 138 3.68 -11.54 -2.17
C ALA A 138 4.84 -12.52 -2.45
N SER A 139 4.87 -13.08 -3.67
CA SER A 139 5.97 -13.92 -4.17
C SER A 139 7.25 -13.12 -4.29
N TYR A 140 7.20 -11.90 -4.82
CA TYR A 140 8.38 -11.04 -4.91
C TYR A 140 8.99 -10.74 -3.53
N LEU A 141 8.18 -10.36 -2.53
CA LEU A 141 8.67 -10.19 -1.16
C LEU A 141 9.20 -11.51 -0.58
N CYS A 142 8.55 -12.64 -0.88
CA CYS A 142 9.04 -13.95 -0.46
C CYS A 142 10.46 -14.22 -0.99
N GLU A 143 10.73 -13.93 -2.27
CA GLU A 143 12.07 -14.08 -2.86
C GLU A 143 13.09 -13.17 -2.19
N LEU A 144 12.76 -11.89 -1.94
CA LEU A 144 13.66 -10.98 -1.19
C LEU A 144 14.01 -11.51 0.20
N LEU A 145 13.06 -12.16 0.87
CA LEU A 145 13.27 -12.76 2.18
C LEU A 145 14.13 -14.04 2.09
N ILE A 146 13.93 -14.86 1.05
CA ILE A 146 14.76 -16.04 0.77
C ILE A 146 16.19 -15.60 0.48
N GLU A 147 16.39 -14.54 -0.32
CA GLU A 147 17.70 -13.98 -0.63
C GLU A 147 18.47 -13.57 0.62
N ILE A 148 17.80 -12.99 1.63
CA ILE A 148 18.46 -12.69 2.91
C ILE A 148 18.55 -13.89 3.85
N GLY A 149 18.19 -15.11 3.42
CA GLY A 149 18.38 -16.35 4.16
C GLY A 149 17.21 -16.77 5.07
N LYS A 150 16.02 -16.18 4.90
CA LYS A 150 14.83 -16.52 5.70
C LYS A 150 14.05 -17.69 5.09
N GLY A 151 13.43 -18.49 5.96
CA GLY A 151 12.52 -19.57 5.57
C GLY A 151 11.15 -19.04 5.14
N ALA A 152 11.10 -18.30 4.02
CA ALA A 152 9.87 -17.76 3.47
C ALA A 152 9.28 -18.67 2.38
N LEU A 153 7.96 -18.68 2.27
CA LEU A 153 7.26 -19.34 1.18
C LEU A 153 5.96 -18.62 0.83
N CYS A 154 5.68 -18.51 -0.47
CA CYS A 154 4.43 -17.96 -0.99
C CYS A 154 3.58 -19.03 -1.68
N GLU A 155 2.30 -19.10 -1.35
CA GLU A 155 1.30 -19.95 -2.02
C GLU A 155 0.23 -19.07 -2.67
N SER A 156 -0.25 -19.44 -3.86
CA SER A 156 -1.37 -18.76 -4.51
C SER A 156 -2.74 -19.34 -4.14
N ASN A 157 -2.77 -20.60 -3.70
CA ASN A 157 -4.00 -21.31 -3.33
C ASN A 157 -4.35 -21.12 -1.85
N ALA A 158 -5.50 -20.49 -1.58
CA ALA A 158 -5.91 -20.15 -0.23
C ALA A 158 -6.06 -21.35 0.72
N ILE A 159 -6.50 -22.50 0.22
CA ILE A 159 -6.66 -23.72 1.03
C ILE A 159 -5.29 -24.27 1.42
N LEU A 160 -4.35 -24.32 0.48
CA LEU A 160 -2.98 -24.73 0.77
C LEU A 160 -2.30 -23.77 1.73
N THR A 161 -2.49 -22.45 1.57
CA THR A 161 -1.99 -21.47 2.53
C THR A 161 -2.53 -21.71 3.93
N LYS A 162 -3.85 -21.94 4.08
CA LYS A 162 -4.43 -22.27 5.40
C LYS A 162 -3.82 -23.55 5.99
N ARG A 163 -3.56 -24.58 5.17
CA ARG A 163 -2.86 -25.80 5.64
C ARG A 163 -1.43 -25.51 6.10
N ARG A 164 -0.72 -24.58 5.47
CA ARG A 164 0.60 -24.13 5.93
C ARG A 164 0.51 -23.32 7.22
N VAL A 165 -0.44 -22.39 7.31
CA VAL A 165 -0.73 -21.65 8.55
C VAL A 165 -1.05 -22.62 9.70
N PHE A 166 -1.70 -23.75 9.41
CA PHE A 166 -1.95 -24.79 10.41
C PHE A 166 -0.67 -25.44 10.99
N GLN A 167 0.45 -25.36 10.29
CA GLN A 167 1.73 -25.93 10.72
C GLN A 167 2.61 -24.90 11.46
N LEU A 168 2.18 -23.64 11.54
CA LEU A 168 2.96 -22.57 12.14
C LEU A 168 2.85 -22.54 13.67
N ASP A 169 3.93 -22.05 14.28
CA ASP A 169 4.12 -21.77 15.71
C ASP A 169 3.94 -20.26 15.99
N SER A 170 3.05 -19.91 16.91
CA SER A 170 2.72 -18.51 17.23
C SER A 170 3.86 -17.68 17.80
N GLU A 171 4.86 -18.32 18.42
CA GLU A 171 6.00 -17.61 19.00
C GLU A 171 7.12 -17.38 18.00
N ARG A 172 7.09 -18.11 16.87
CA ARG A 172 8.25 -18.22 15.97
C ARG A 172 7.91 -18.08 14.51
N ASP A 173 6.66 -17.89 14.12
CA ASP A 173 6.29 -17.80 12.70
C ASP A 173 5.41 -16.58 12.45
N VAL A 174 5.34 -16.14 11.19
CA VAL A 174 4.57 -14.96 10.80
C VAL A 174 3.89 -15.18 9.46
N VAL A 175 2.72 -14.57 9.29
CA VAL A 175 1.99 -14.55 8.02
C VAL A 175 2.04 -13.14 7.44
N ILE A 176 2.40 -13.03 6.16
CA ILE A 176 2.40 -11.77 5.42
C ILE A 176 1.31 -11.84 4.35
N ILE A 177 0.36 -10.92 4.41
CA ILE A 177 -0.74 -10.82 3.44
C ILE A 177 -0.58 -9.56 2.60
N VAL A 178 -0.44 -9.72 1.29
CA VAL A 178 -0.53 -8.62 0.33
C VAL A 178 -1.93 -8.60 -0.29
N SER A 179 -2.66 -7.53 -0.05
CA SER A 179 -4.00 -7.33 -0.64
C SER A 179 -4.26 -5.85 -0.79
N LYS A 180 -4.16 -5.33 -2.03
CA LYS A 180 -4.31 -3.89 -2.29
C LYS A 180 -5.58 -3.32 -1.65
N SER A 181 -6.74 -3.94 -1.88
CA SER A 181 -8.01 -3.52 -1.24
C SER A 181 -8.16 -3.84 0.24
N GLY A 182 -7.49 -4.87 0.76
CA GLY A 182 -7.74 -5.40 2.11
C GLY A 182 -9.13 -6.04 2.31
N GLU A 183 -9.92 -6.21 1.24
CA GLU A 183 -11.32 -6.68 1.29
C GLU A 183 -11.51 -8.09 0.72
N LYS A 184 -10.48 -8.67 0.09
CA LYS A 184 -10.60 -9.99 -0.56
C LYS A 184 -10.81 -11.09 0.47
N SER A 185 -11.92 -11.83 0.33
CA SER A 185 -12.34 -12.92 1.22
C SER A 185 -11.26 -13.97 1.47
N GLU A 186 -10.49 -14.30 0.44
CA GLU A 186 -9.39 -15.26 0.52
C GLU A 186 -8.27 -14.74 1.42
N SER A 187 -7.83 -13.49 1.20
CA SER A 187 -6.81 -12.83 2.01
C SER A 187 -7.27 -12.62 3.46
N VAL A 188 -8.50 -12.12 3.65
CA VAL A 188 -9.10 -11.89 4.96
C VAL A 188 -9.26 -13.21 5.72
N GLY A 189 -9.81 -14.24 5.07
CA GLY A 189 -10.02 -15.53 5.70
C GLY A 189 -8.72 -16.29 6.06
N ILE A 190 -7.59 -15.99 5.41
CA ILE A 190 -6.27 -16.49 5.85
C ILE A 190 -5.78 -15.70 7.05
N ALA A 191 -5.92 -14.38 7.04
CA ALA A 191 -5.54 -13.53 8.17
C ALA A 191 -6.35 -13.88 9.44
N GLU A 192 -7.67 -14.05 9.34
CA GLU A 192 -8.53 -14.49 10.44
C GLU A 192 -8.07 -15.85 10.99
N TYR A 193 -7.74 -16.78 10.10
CA TYR A 193 -7.30 -18.11 10.50
C TYR A 193 -5.95 -18.07 11.24
N ALA A 194 -4.99 -17.30 10.72
CA ALA A 194 -3.71 -17.05 11.39
C ALA A 194 -3.91 -16.42 12.78
N LYS A 195 -4.76 -15.39 12.87
CA LYS A 195 -5.07 -14.71 14.12
C LYS A 195 -5.75 -15.62 15.15
N SER A 196 -6.66 -16.48 14.70
CA SER A 196 -7.33 -17.47 15.57
C SER A 196 -6.36 -18.46 16.22
N ARG A 197 -5.16 -18.59 15.65
CA ARG A 197 -4.06 -19.43 16.15
C ARG A 197 -2.98 -18.64 16.87
N GLY A 198 -3.15 -17.34 17.06
CA GLY A 198 -2.14 -16.47 17.65
C GLY A 198 -0.91 -16.23 16.76
N ILE A 199 -0.95 -16.59 15.47
CA ILE A 199 0.14 -16.29 14.55
C ILE A 199 0.08 -14.79 14.19
N PRO A 200 1.17 -14.03 14.37
CA PRO A 200 1.23 -12.64 13.95
C PRO A 200 0.96 -12.45 12.45
N VAL A 201 0.18 -11.43 12.11
CA VAL A 201 -0.18 -11.08 10.73
C VAL A 201 0.36 -9.70 10.38
N ILE A 202 1.16 -9.63 9.30
CA ILE A 202 1.59 -8.39 8.67
C ILE A 202 0.74 -8.18 7.41
N ALA A 203 0.04 -7.07 7.32
CA ALA A 203 -0.76 -6.71 6.14
C ALA A 203 -0.09 -5.62 5.31
N ILE A 204 0.04 -5.85 4.01
CA ILE A 204 0.40 -4.84 3.01
C ILE A 204 -0.87 -4.54 2.20
N SER A 205 -1.51 -3.41 2.49
CA SER A 205 -2.82 -3.05 1.91
C SER A 205 -3.04 -1.54 1.86
N ASN A 206 -4.10 -1.09 1.20
CA ASN A 206 -4.45 0.32 1.09
C ASN A 206 -4.54 1.00 2.47
N ALA A 207 -4.26 2.30 2.53
CA ALA A 207 -4.25 3.08 3.78
C ALA A 207 -5.62 3.18 4.49
N GLY A 208 -6.72 2.86 3.80
CA GLY A 208 -8.08 2.93 4.33
C GLY A 208 -8.42 1.82 5.33
N LYS A 209 -9.54 1.99 6.04
CA LYS A 209 -10.11 0.91 6.86
C LYS A 209 -10.53 -0.25 5.96
N SER A 210 -10.16 -1.47 6.33
CA SER A 210 -10.59 -2.70 5.68
C SER A 210 -10.56 -3.85 6.69
N PRO A 211 -11.30 -4.95 6.44
CA PRO A 211 -11.28 -6.11 7.33
C PRO A 211 -9.87 -6.63 7.61
N LEU A 212 -9.01 -6.66 6.59
CA LEU A 212 -7.62 -7.11 6.76
C LEU A 212 -6.83 -6.24 7.75
N VAL A 213 -7.05 -4.92 7.73
CA VAL A 213 -6.35 -3.98 8.64
C VAL A 213 -6.80 -4.18 10.09
N GLU A 214 -8.06 -4.53 10.33
CA GLU A 214 -8.58 -4.79 11.68
C GLU A 214 -8.01 -6.07 12.30
N ILE A 215 -7.60 -7.03 11.47
CA ILE A 215 -7.03 -8.31 11.92
C ILE A 215 -5.51 -8.21 12.14
N ALA A 216 -4.82 -7.42 11.31
CA ALA A 216 -3.37 -7.36 11.25
C ALA A 216 -2.73 -6.82 12.54
N ASP A 217 -1.60 -7.41 12.94
CA ASP A 217 -0.76 -6.92 14.04
C ASP A 217 0.10 -5.73 13.61
N VAL A 218 0.51 -5.72 12.34
CA VAL A 218 1.23 -4.62 11.70
C VAL A 218 0.64 -4.35 10.32
N HIS A 219 0.37 -3.08 10.02
CA HIS A 219 -0.13 -2.63 8.72
C HIS A 219 0.92 -1.75 8.03
N ILE A 220 1.36 -2.18 6.86
CA ILE A 220 2.14 -1.39 5.92
C ILE A 220 1.19 -0.88 4.85
N LYS A 221 1.07 0.44 4.76
CA LYS A 221 0.13 1.11 3.86
C LYS A 221 0.72 1.21 2.47
N VAL A 222 0.00 0.72 1.49
CA VAL A 222 0.22 1.02 0.07
C VAL A 222 -0.94 1.84 -0.47
N LEU A 223 -0.91 2.21 -1.75
CA LEU A 223 -2.04 2.85 -2.41
C LEU A 223 -2.73 1.88 -3.36
N GLU A 224 -4.06 1.85 -3.28
CA GLU A 224 -4.90 1.26 -4.31
C GLU A 224 -5.68 2.39 -4.99
N ILE A 225 -5.66 2.42 -6.32
CA ILE A 225 -6.55 3.29 -7.09
C ILE A 225 -7.84 2.52 -7.32
N SER A 226 -8.94 3.05 -6.78
CA SER A 226 -10.26 2.41 -6.84
C SER A 226 -10.95 2.59 -8.19
N ASP A 227 -10.48 3.55 -8.99
CA ASP A 227 -10.99 3.76 -10.33
C ASP A 227 -10.58 2.60 -11.25
N ARG A 228 -11.60 1.90 -11.75
CA ARG A 228 -11.49 0.78 -12.68
C ARG A 228 -12.21 1.07 -13.99
N SER A 229 -12.57 2.32 -14.24
CA SER A 229 -13.23 2.75 -15.49
C SER A 229 -12.32 2.48 -16.69
N VAL A 230 -11.00 2.68 -16.51
CA VAL A 230 -9.97 2.40 -17.52
C VAL A 230 -8.79 1.65 -16.91
N PRO A 231 -8.21 0.64 -17.60
CA PRO A 231 -7.05 -0.09 -17.09
C PRO A 231 -5.84 0.80 -16.75
N SER A 232 -5.65 1.89 -17.50
CA SER A 232 -4.57 2.87 -17.31
C SER A 232 -4.65 3.62 -15.99
N ALA A 233 -5.81 3.68 -15.33
CA ALA A 233 -5.98 4.38 -14.05
C ALA A 233 -5.15 3.75 -12.93
N SER A 234 -4.97 2.42 -12.95
CA SER A 234 -4.17 1.68 -11.96
C SER A 234 -2.69 1.52 -12.33
N MET A 235 -2.27 1.91 -13.53
CA MET A 235 -0.87 1.77 -13.94
C MET A 235 0.03 2.68 -13.09
N GLY A 236 1.18 2.14 -12.67
CA GLY A 236 2.13 2.79 -11.76
C GLY A 236 1.91 2.51 -10.26
N THR A 237 0.72 2.04 -9.83
CA THR A 237 0.48 1.73 -8.40
C THR A 237 1.33 0.60 -7.86
N ASP A 238 1.74 -0.29 -8.74
CA ASP A 238 2.38 -1.55 -8.40
C ASP A 238 3.83 -1.33 -7.97
N ALA A 239 4.47 -0.28 -8.50
CA ALA A 239 5.76 0.22 -8.02
C ALA A 239 5.70 0.59 -6.53
N GLY A 240 4.56 1.08 -6.04
CA GLY A 240 4.37 1.37 -4.62
C GLY A 240 4.40 0.14 -3.73
N VAL A 241 3.83 -0.98 -4.20
CA VAL A 241 3.85 -2.26 -3.47
C VAL A 241 5.26 -2.85 -3.46
N ILE A 242 5.96 -2.78 -4.60
CA ILE A 242 7.37 -3.19 -4.74
C ILE A 242 8.25 -2.37 -3.78
N TYR A 243 8.12 -1.05 -3.80
CA TYR A 243 8.83 -0.15 -2.90
C TYR A 243 8.62 -0.53 -1.43
N ALA A 244 7.37 -0.77 -1.00
CA ALA A 244 7.08 -1.17 0.37
C ALA A 244 7.69 -2.53 0.72
N ALA A 245 7.69 -3.49 -0.21
CA ALA A 245 8.32 -4.80 -0.03
C ALA A 245 9.86 -4.68 0.11
N GLU A 246 10.51 -3.88 -0.73
CA GLU A 246 11.96 -3.64 -0.68
C GLU A 246 12.37 -2.91 0.60
N VAL A 247 11.64 -1.88 1.01
CA VAL A 247 11.88 -1.18 2.28
C VAL A 247 11.75 -2.15 3.46
N LEU A 248 10.72 -2.99 3.46
CA LEU A 248 10.54 -4.00 4.50
C LEU A 248 11.70 -4.99 4.54
N ALA A 249 12.08 -5.57 3.39
CA ALA A 249 13.20 -6.50 3.30
C ALA A 249 14.53 -5.84 3.74
N ALA A 250 14.77 -4.58 3.36
CA ALA A 250 15.93 -3.82 3.80
C ALA A 250 15.93 -3.58 5.32
N CYS A 251 14.77 -3.28 5.92
CA CYS A 251 14.63 -3.19 7.37
C CYS A 251 14.92 -4.52 8.06
N VAL A 252 14.46 -5.66 7.52
CA VAL A 252 14.78 -6.99 8.05
C VAL A 252 16.29 -7.24 7.96
N PHE A 253 16.91 -6.97 6.82
CA PHE A 253 18.35 -7.11 6.65
C PHE A 253 19.14 -6.27 7.68
N GLN A 254 18.64 -5.09 8.01
CA GLN A 254 19.25 -4.21 9.00
C GLN A 254 19.16 -4.75 10.44
N CYS A 255 18.15 -5.58 10.77
CA CYS A 255 18.03 -6.19 12.10
C CYS A 255 19.24 -7.05 12.47
N ASN A 256 19.82 -7.78 11.50
CA ASN A 256 20.97 -8.66 11.75
C ASN A 256 21.94 -8.77 10.56
N GLN A 257 22.46 -7.62 10.12
CA GLN A 257 23.27 -7.48 8.92
C GLN A 257 24.44 -8.48 8.83
N LYS A 258 25.11 -8.77 9.95
CA LYS A 258 26.24 -9.72 10.00
C LYS A 258 25.80 -11.15 9.69
N VAL A 259 24.68 -11.59 10.27
CA VAL A 259 24.15 -12.94 10.04
C VAL A 259 23.69 -13.09 8.60
N TYR A 260 22.92 -12.12 8.09
CA TYR A 260 22.37 -12.19 6.73
C TYR A 260 23.45 -12.12 5.65
N ARG A 261 24.49 -11.28 5.80
CA ARG A 261 25.65 -11.28 4.89
C ARG A 261 26.35 -12.63 4.85
N ARG A 262 26.51 -13.28 6.01
CA ARG A 262 27.14 -14.60 6.10
C ARG A 262 26.27 -15.67 5.43
N GLN A 263 24.96 -15.66 5.65
CA GLN A 263 24.03 -16.60 5.02
C GLN A 263 24.00 -16.45 3.50
N TYR A 264 23.97 -15.22 2.99
CA TYR A 264 24.02 -14.94 1.55
C TYR A 264 25.28 -15.54 0.91
N GLY A 265 26.46 -15.23 1.46
CA GLY A 265 27.74 -15.71 0.93
C GLY A 265 27.93 -17.23 1.05
N ASN A 266 27.50 -17.82 2.15
CA ASN A 266 27.76 -19.24 2.43
C ASN A 266 26.75 -20.20 1.82
N ASN A 267 25.48 -19.81 1.71
CA ASN A 267 24.41 -20.73 1.33
C ASN A 267 23.87 -20.45 -0.07
N ILE A 268 23.64 -19.18 -0.40
CA ILE A 268 22.96 -18.81 -1.65
C ILE A 268 23.97 -18.76 -2.78
N VAL A 269 25.05 -17.98 -2.63
CA VAL A 269 26.11 -17.96 -3.63
C VAL A 269 26.67 -19.36 -3.84
N ALA A 270 26.89 -20.11 -2.75
CA ALA A 270 27.35 -21.50 -2.82
C ALA A 270 26.40 -22.40 -3.63
N ALA A 271 25.09 -22.38 -3.34
CA ALA A 271 24.09 -23.20 -4.05
C ALA A 271 23.99 -22.89 -5.54
N PHE A 272 24.24 -21.64 -5.97
CA PHE A 272 24.26 -21.25 -7.38
C PHE A 272 25.65 -21.29 -8.02
N SER A 273 26.70 -21.53 -7.24
CA SER A 273 28.08 -21.63 -7.72
C SER A 273 28.52 -23.06 -8.10
N GLU A 274 27.60 -24.02 -8.19
CA GLU A 274 27.94 -25.36 -8.67
C GLU A 274 28.33 -25.39 -10.17
N ARG A 275 29.63 -25.65 -10.37
CA ARG A 275 30.34 -26.30 -11.50
C ARG A 275 30.67 -25.47 -12.75
N LYS A 276 31.90 -24.95 -12.75
CA LYS A 276 32.82 -25.19 -13.88
C LYS A 276 33.84 -26.24 -13.49
#